data_AF-A0A447KV67-F1
#
_entry.id   AF-A0A447KV67-F1
#
_cell.length_a   1.000
_cell.length_b   1.000
_cell.length_c   1.000
_cell.angle_alpha   90.00
_cell.angle_beta   90.00
_cell.angle_gamma   90.00
#
_symmetry.space_group_name_H-M   'P 1'
#
loop_
_entity.id
_entity.type
_entity.pdbx_description
1 polymer ?
#
loop_
_entity_poly.entity_id
_entity_poly.type
_entity_poly.pdbx_seq_one_letter_code
_entity_poly.pdbx_strand_id
1 'polypeptide(L)'
;MSSHISSEATVLPGTDKISLRTWVAVLGSVVGCFMAGMNVHVTNASLPDVRGSLGATFEEGSWITTAYLVAEIIIIPITGWLVSIFSMRRVLMAGTSGFILFSMACSLAPNIQTMILARALQGAFGGVLIPLSFQLIVSELPSHKHSLGMALFAVANNVAQAAGPSLGGWLTDAYSWRWIFYLQVPPWDIAAGRHWLVGQTAADEA
;
A
#
# COMPACT_ATOMS: atom_id res chain seq x y z
N MET A 1 1.14 63.39 -20.98
CA MET A 1 0.17 62.29 -20.96
C MET A 1 0.95 61.01 -20.70
N SER A 2 1.16 60.70 -19.42
CA SER A 2 2.09 59.67 -18.94
C SER A 2 1.55 58.27 -19.24
N SER A 3 2.35 57.47 -19.94
CA SER A 3 2.14 56.04 -20.12
C SER A 3 2.18 55.33 -18.77
N HIS A 4 1.05 54.77 -18.37
CA HIS A 4 0.94 53.84 -17.25
C HIS A 4 1.73 52.56 -17.59
N ILE A 5 2.97 52.48 -17.12
CA ILE A 5 3.71 51.21 -17.01
C ILE A 5 3.13 50.51 -15.79
N SER A 6 2.18 49.62 -16.03
CA SER A 6 1.69 48.67 -15.04
C SER A 6 2.88 47.81 -14.59
N SER A 7 3.30 47.98 -13.34
CA SER A 7 4.28 47.14 -12.68
C SER A 7 3.79 45.70 -12.68
N GLU A 8 4.28 44.91 -13.63
CA GLU A 8 4.10 43.46 -13.66
C GLU A 8 4.88 42.88 -12.47
N ALA A 9 4.18 42.71 -11.35
CA ALA A 9 4.74 42.07 -10.17
C ALA A 9 5.20 40.66 -10.58
N THR A 10 6.51 40.49 -10.74
CA THR A 10 7.13 39.20 -10.90
C THR A 10 6.78 38.38 -9.66
N VAL A 11 5.80 37.48 -9.79
CA VAL A 11 5.50 36.49 -8.77
C VAL A 11 6.73 35.59 -8.70
N LEU A 12 7.65 35.91 -7.78
CA LEU A 12 8.75 35.02 -7.45
C LEU A 12 8.12 33.67 -7.11
N PRO A 13 8.61 32.54 -7.66
CA PRO A 13 8.10 31.23 -7.31
C PRO A 13 8.23 31.08 -5.80
N GLY A 14 7.09 31.18 -5.11
CA GLY A 14 7.03 30.99 -3.68
C GLY A 14 7.71 29.68 -3.38
N THR A 15 8.72 29.73 -2.52
CA THR A 15 9.22 28.52 -1.87
C THR A 15 8.08 28.06 -0.96
N ASP A 16 7.10 27.36 -1.55
CA ASP A 16 6.08 26.63 -0.81
C ASP A 16 6.84 25.60 0.01
N LYS A 17 7.16 26.00 1.24
CA LYS A 17 7.76 25.15 2.25
C LYS A 17 6.69 24.12 2.58
N ILE A 18 6.73 23.00 1.88
CA ILE A 18 5.87 21.85 2.15
C ILE A 18 6.05 21.52 3.63
N SER A 19 4.93 21.51 4.35
CA SER A 19 4.92 21.20 5.76
C SER A 19 5.54 19.81 5.99
N LEU A 20 6.32 19.69 7.06
CA LEU A 20 6.88 18.41 7.48
C LEU A 20 5.79 17.33 7.65
N ARG A 21 4.57 17.75 8.00
CA ARG A 21 3.38 16.88 8.08
C ARG A 21 2.99 16.27 6.73
N THR A 22 3.00 17.06 5.66
CA THR A 22 2.66 16.61 4.30
C THR A 22 3.70 15.60 3.78
N TRP A 23 4.99 15.88 3.99
CA TRP A 23 6.05 14.92 3.65
C TRP A 23 5.96 13.63 4.46
N VAL A 24 5.62 13.74 5.73
CA VAL A 24 5.34 12.61 6.61
C VAL A 24 4.18 11.74 6.09
N ALA A 25 3.10 12.37 5.62
CA ALA A 25 1.93 11.66 5.10
C ALA A 25 2.26 10.93 3.78
N VAL A 26 2.93 11.63 2.85
CA VAL A 26 3.35 11.05 1.55
C VAL A 26 4.35 9.91 1.75
N LEU A 27 5.39 10.10 2.57
CA LEU A 27 6.36 9.03 2.84
C LEU A 27 5.70 7.86 3.57
N GLY A 28 4.76 8.13 4.48
CA GLY A 28 3.97 7.11 5.15
C GLY A 28 3.14 6.28 4.18
N SER A 29 2.47 6.92 3.21
CA SER A 29 1.68 6.20 2.20
C SER A 29 2.55 5.39 1.25
N VAL A 30 3.71 5.94 0.83
CA VAL A 30 4.69 5.23 0.00
C VAL A 30 5.23 4.00 0.72
N VAL A 31 5.54 4.09 2.02
CA VAL A 31 5.96 2.95 2.84
C VAL A 31 4.83 1.92 2.99
N GLY A 32 3.58 2.36 3.19
CA GLY A 32 2.43 1.46 3.24
C GLY A 32 2.24 0.69 1.93
N CYS A 33 2.32 1.37 0.78
CA CYS A 33 2.23 0.72 -0.52
C CYS A 33 3.44 -0.17 -0.82
N PHE A 34 4.64 0.24 -0.43
CA PHE A 34 5.86 -0.57 -0.49
C PHE A 34 5.64 -1.92 0.20
N MET A 35 5.11 -1.90 1.43
CA MET A 35 4.85 -3.11 2.19
C MET A 35 3.81 -3.98 1.50
N ALA A 36 2.72 -3.38 0.99
CA ALA A 36 1.69 -4.11 0.25
C ALA A 36 2.27 -4.80 -0.99
N GLY A 37 3.10 -4.13 -1.78
CA GLY A 37 3.78 -4.72 -2.95
C GLY A 37 4.78 -5.81 -2.56
N MET A 38 5.54 -5.60 -1.47
CA MET A 38 6.51 -6.58 -0.97
C MET A 38 5.87 -7.91 -0.56
N ASN A 39 4.61 -7.90 -0.12
CA ASN A 39 3.83 -9.09 0.24
C ASN A 39 3.85 -10.18 -0.84
N VAL A 40 3.69 -9.77 -2.11
CA VAL A 40 3.63 -10.68 -3.25
C VAL A 40 4.95 -11.41 -3.42
N HIS A 41 6.05 -10.67 -3.34
CA HIS A 41 7.40 -11.21 -3.55
C HIS A 41 7.84 -12.11 -2.40
N VAL A 42 7.57 -11.69 -1.17
CA VAL A 42 7.84 -12.47 0.04
C VAL A 42 7.05 -13.80 0.02
N THR A 43 5.77 -13.75 -0.35
CA THR A 43 4.92 -14.95 -0.47
C THR A 43 5.42 -15.87 -1.58
N ASN A 44 5.77 -15.32 -2.74
CA ASN A 44 6.28 -16.11 -3.87
C ASN A 44 7.58 -16.84 -3.55
N ALA A 45 8.49 -16.21 -2.80
CA ALA A 45 9.74 -16.85 -2.37
C ALA A 45 9.50 -18.03 -1.42
N SER A 46 8.45 -17.95 -0.61
CA SER A 46 8.12 -18.95 0.41
C SER A 46 7.07 -19.97 -0.06
N LEU A 47 6.61 -19.84 -1.31
CA LEU A 47 5.54 -20.66 -1.88
C LEU A 47 5.84 -22.18 -1.82
N PRO A 48 7.10 -22.64 -2.04
CA PRO A 48 7.44 -24.05 -1.88
C PRO A 48 7.19 -24.61 -0.48
N ASP A 49 7.51 -23.86 0.57
CA ASP A 49 7.29 -24.24 1.96
C ASP A 49 5.81 -24.19 2.34
N VAL A 50 5.10 -23.15 1.89
CA VAL A 50 3.65 -23.01 2.09
C VAL A 50 2.93 -24.23 1.53
N ARG A 51 3.14 -24.56 0.24
CA ARG A 51 2.47 -25.70 -0.41
C ARG A 51 2.88 -27.03 0.24
N GLY A 52 4.16 -27.19 0.61
CA GLY A 52 4.67 -28.40 1.25
C GLY A 52 4.01 -28.64 2.60
N SER A 53 3.84 -27.59 3.39
CA SER A 53 3.19 -27.66 4.70
C SER A 53 1.68 -27.93 4.63
N LEU A 54 1.02 -27.48 3.57
CA LEU A 54 -0.41 -27.67 3.34
C LEU A 54 -0.73 -28.96 2.57
N GLY A 55 0.29 -29.74 2.18
CA GLY A 55 0.12 -30.96 1.39
C GLY A 55 -0.45 -30.71 -0.02
N ALA A 56 -0.22 -29.51 -0.57
CA ALA A 56 -0.81 -29.07 -1.83
C ALA A 56 0.07 -29.42 -3.04
N THR A 57 -0.58 -29.70 -4.17
CA THR A 57 0.11 -29.90 -5.46
C THR A 57 0.72 -28.59 -5.99
N PHE A 58 1.58 -28.70 -7.01
CA PHE A 58 2.12 -27.51 -7.68
C PHE A 58 1.02 -26.63 -8.28
N GLU A 59 0.02 -27.26 -8.90
CA GLU A 59 -1.10 -26.57 -9.54
C GLU A 59 -1.94 -25.82 -8.50
N GLU A 60 -2.32 -26.46 -7.40
CA GLU A 60 -3.05 -25.82 -6.30
C GLU A 60 -2.23 -24.70 -5.63
N GLY A 61 -0.92 -24.90 -5.45
CA GLY A 61 -0.02 -23.88 -4.93
C GLY A 61 0.06 -22.63 -5.82
N SER A 62 0.03 -22.80 -7.15
CA SER A 62 0.06 -21.66 -8.08
C SER A 62 -1.15 -20.73 -7.92
N TRP A 63 -2.30 -21.26 -7.49
CA TRP A 63 -3.51 -20.47 -7.26
C TRP A 63 -3.39 -19.49 -6.09
N ILE A 64 -2.49 -19.70 -5.13
CA ILE A 64 -2.23 -18.78 -4.01
C ILE A 64 -1.84 -17.38 -4.52
N THR A 65 -0.97 -17.33 -5.52
CA THR A 65 -0.49 -16.07 -6.10
C THR A 65 -1.47 -15.55 -7.15
N THR A 66 -1.97 -16.44 -8.01
CA THR A 66 -2.93 -16.07 -9.06
C THR A 66 -4.20 -15.45 -8.49
N ALA A 67 -4.81 -16.04 -7.46
CA ALA A 67 -6.05 -15.53 -6.87
C ALA A 67 -5.86 -14.14 -6.24
N TYR A 68 -4.71 -13.91 -5.59
CA TYR A 68 -4.35 -12.58 -5.06
C TYR A 68 -4.27 -11.54 -6.17
N LEU A 69 -3.51 -11.82 -7.24
CA LEU A 69 -3.30 -10.89 -8.34
C LEU A 69 -4.59 -10.62 -9.13
N VAL A 70 -5.41 -11.64 -9.35
CA VAL A 70 -6.71 -11.49 -10.04
C VAL A 70 -7.63 -10.57 -9.22
N ALA A 71 -7.73 -10.78 -7.90
CA ALA A 71 -8.54 -9.93 -7.04
C ALA A 71 -8.01 -8.48 -6.98
N GLU A 72 -6.70 -8.32 -6.93
CA GLU A 72 -6.03 -7.01 -6.98
C GLU A 72 -6.31 -6.27 -8.31
N ILE A 73 -6.21 -6.95 -9.45
CA ILE A 73 -6.49 -6.34 -10.77
C ILE A 73 -7.96 -5.91 -10.87
N ILE A 74 -8.89 -6.69 -10.33
CA ILE A 74 -10.33 -6.37 -10.35
C ILE A 74 -10.64 -5.15 -9.47
N ILE A 75 -10.02 -5.04 -8.29
CA ILE A 75 -10.38 -3.98 -7.33
C ILE A 75 -9.79 -2.62 -7.67
N ILE A 76 -8.65 -2.55 -8.36
CA ILE A 76 -7.99 -1.29 -8.74
C ILE A 76 -8.94 -0.34 -9.49
N PRO A 77 -9.62 -0.73 -10.60
CA PRO A 77 -10.56 0.15 -11.28
C PRO A 77 -11.82 0.46 -10.44
N ILE A 78 -12.26 -0.48 -9.60
CA ILE A 78 -13.41 -0.31 -8.71
C ILE A 78 -13.11 0.70 -7.59
N THR A 79 -11.83 0.89 -7.24
CA THR A 79 -11.42 1.78 -6.16
C THR A 79 -11.90 3.22 -6.38
N GLY A 80 -11.88 3.73 -7.61
CA GLY A 80 -12.39 5.07 -7.91
C GLY A 80 -13.87 5.23 -7.55
N TRP A 81 -14.69 4.22 -7.83
CA TRP A 81 -16.10 4.18 -7.47
C TRP A 81 -16.32 3.99 -5.96
N LEU A 82 -15.51 3.16 -5.30
CA LEU A 82 -15.55 3.02 -3.84
C LEU A 82 -15.26 4.35 -3.14
N VAL A 83 -14.26 5.09 -3.63
CA VAL A 83 -13.86 6.40 -3.06
C VAL A 83 -14.95 7.45 -3.24
N SER A 84 -15.64 7.45 -4.39
CA SER A 84 -16.74 8.40 -4.64
C SER A 84 -17.96 8.17 -3.75
N ILE A 85 -18.19 6.93 -3.29
CA ILE A 85 -19.30 6.58 -2.39
C ILE A 85 -18.91 6.70 -0.92
N PHE A 86 -17.77 6.14 -0.51
CA PHE A 86 -17.44 5.92 0.90
C PHE A 86 -16.43 6.93 1.46
N SER A 87 -15.93 7.87 0.67
CA SER A 87 -14.79 8.74 0.99
C SER A 87 -13.45 8.01 1.04
N MET A 88 -12.43 8.69 0.50
CA MET A 88 -11.05 8.19 0.38
C MET A 88 -10.50 7.63 1.70
N ARG A 89 -10.78 8.33 2.81
CA ARG A 89 -10.27 7.93 4.13
C ARG A 89 -10.87 6.61 4.62
N ARG A 90 -12.18 6.39 4.42
CA ARG A 90 -12.83 5.15 4.87
C ARG A 90 -12.38 3.97 4.02
N VAL A 91 -12.24 4.18 2.71
CA VAL A 91 -11.75 3.16 1.77
C VAL A 91 -10.30 2.78 2.10
N LEU A 92 -9.44 3.75 2.42
CA LEU A 92 -8.08 3.49 2.88
C LEU A 92 -8.06 2.66 4.17
N MET A 93 -8.84 3.05 5.19
CA MET A 93 -8.90 2.32 6.46
C MET A 93 -9.46 0.91 6.30
N ALA A 94 -10.49 0.73 5.47
CA ALA A 94 -11.07 -0.59 5.18
C ALA A 94 -10.08 -1.47 4.40
N GLY A 95 -9.42 -0.91 3.38
CA GLY A 95 -8.33 -1.53 2.61
C GLY A 95 -7.23 -2.06 3.52
N THR A 96 -6.64 -1.18 4.32
CA THR A 96 -5.57 -1.54 5.25
C THR A 96 -6.01 -2.56 6.30
N SER A 97 -7.16 -2.35 6.96
CA SER A 97 -7.62 -3.25 8.02
C SER A 97 -7.93 -4.64 7.47
N GLY A 98 -8.61 -4.72 6.32
CA GLY A 98 -8.89 -5.97 5.63
C GLY A 98 -7.61 -6.69 5.21
N PHE A 99 -6.63 -5.96 4.66
CA PHE A 99 -5.35 -6.54 4.25
C PHE A 99 -4.64 -7.27 5.40
N ILE A 100 -4.62 -6.67 6.59
CA ILE A 100 -4.01 -7.26 7.80
C ILE A 100 -4.80 -8.46 8.28
N LEU A 101 -6.13 -8.32 8.39
CA LEU A 101 -7.01 -9.38 8.86
C LEU A 101 -6.86 -10.63 7.98
N PHE A 102 -6.84 -10.45 6.66
CA PHE A 102 -6.64 -11.56 5.72
C PHE A 102 -5.18 -12.04 5.67
N SER A 103 -4.18 -11.19 5.97
CA SER A 103 -2.80 -11.64 6.20
C SER A 103 -2.72 -12.61 7.37
N MET A 104 -3.32 -12.26 8.49
CA MET A 104 -3.40 -13.13 9.67
C MET A 104 -4.17 -14.41 9.36
N ALA A 105 -5.27 -14.31 8.59
CA ALA A 105 -6.00 -15.49 8.14
C ALA A 105 -5.13 -16.43 7.28
N CYS A 106 -4.27 -15.89 6.40
CA CYS A 106 -3.30 -16.68 5.64
C CYS A 106 -2.29 -17.39 6.55
N SER A 107 -1.79 -16.70 7.59
CA SER A 107 -0.88 -17.29 8.58
C SER A 107 -1.50 -18.44 9.39
N LEU A 108 -2.83 -18.45 9.50
CA LEU A 108 -3.60 -19.46 10.26
C LEU A 108 -4.27 -20.50 9.35
N ALA A 109 -4.06 -20.44 8.03
CA ALA A 109 -4.77 -21.29 7.09
C ALA A 109 -4.51 -22.79 7.38
N PRO A 110 -5.57 -23.60 7.55
CA PRO A 110 -5.44 -25.04 7.83
C PRO A 110 -5.30 -25.87 6.56
N ASN A 111 -5.70 -25.34 5.40
CA ASN A 111 -5.67 -26.04 4.11
C ASN A 111 -5.51 -25.04 2.95
N ILE A 112 -5.23 -25.58 1.76
CA ILE A 112 -4.96 -24.79 0.55
C ILE A 112 -6.17 -23.96 0.09
N GLN A 113 -7.40 -24.45 0.23
CA GLN A 113 -8.59 -23.73 -0.21
C GLN A 113 -8.82 -22.48 0.65
N THR A 114 -8.67 -22.61 1.98
CA THR A 114 -8.74 -21.46 2.89
C THR A 114 -7.61 -20.46 2.61
N MET A 115 -6.41 -20.94 2.31
CA MET A 115 -5.28 -20.07 1.91
C MET A 115 -5.60 -19.29 0.63
N ILE A 116 -6.10 -19.95 -0.42
CA ILE A 116 -6.44 -19.29 -1.69
C ILE A 116 -7.53 -18.23 -1.48
N LEU A 117 -8.59 -18.55 -0.71
CA LEU A 117 -9.65 -17.59 -0.42
C LEU A 117 -9.14 -16.39 0.40
N ALA A 118 -8.35 -16.65 1.45
CA ALA A 118 -7.76 -15.60 2.26
C ALA A 118 -6.84 -14.70 1.43
N ARG A 119 -6.06 -15.28 0.50
CA ARG A 119 -5.19 -14.55 -0.43
C ARG A 119 -5.98 -13.73 -1.44
N ALA A 120 -7.07 -14.26 -1.98
CA ALA A 120 -7.95 -13.50 -2.88
C ALA A 120 -8.52 -12.26 -2.17
N LEU A 121 -9.03 -12.44 -0.95
CA LEU A 121 -9.56 -11.34 -0.15
C LEU A 121 -8.44 -10.35 0.21
N GLN A 122 -7.28 -10.83 0.64
CA GLN A 122 -6.12 -9.99 0.91
C GLN A 122 -5.73 -9.14 -0.31
N GLY A 123 -5.71 -9.73 -1.51
CA GLY A 123 -5.42 -9.03 -2.77
C GLY A 123 -6.46 -7.95 -3.10
N ALA A 124 -7.74 -8.24 -2.87
CA ALA A 124 -8.79 -7.23 -3.03
C ALA A 124 -8.60 -6.04 -2.08
N PHE A 125 -8.25 -6.27 -0.81
CA PHE A 125 -8.01 -5.18 0.13
C PHE A 125 -6.68 -4.45 -0.11
N GLY A 126 -5.65 -5.16 -0.58
CA GLY A 126 -4.33 -4.62 -0.91
C GLY A 126 -4.33 -3.78 -2.18
N GLY A 127 -5.06 -4.21 -3.22
CA GLY A 127 -5.10 -3.53 -4.51
C GLY A 127 -5.70 -2.11 -4.45
N VAL A 128 -6.55 -1.85 -3.46
CA VAL A 128 -7.13 -0.52 -3.20
C VAL A 128 -6.04 0.49 -2.81
N LEU A 129 -4.95 0.04 -2.20
CA LEU A 129 -3.90 0.92 -1.66
C LEU A 129 -3.05 1.58 -2.76
N ILE A 130 -2.92 0.94 -3.92
CA ILE A 130 -2.14 1.44 -5.06
C ILE A 130 -2.74 2.75 -5.61
N PRO A 131 -3.99 2.78 -6.11
CA PRO A 131 -4.59 4.01 -6.64
C PRO A 131 -4.77 5.08 -5.56
N LEU A 132 -5.03 4.69 -4.30
CA LEU A 132 -5.10 5.64 -3.18
C LEU A 132 -3.77 6.32 -2.91
N SER A 133 -2.65 5.61 -3.05
CA SER A 133 -1.31 6.19 -2.88
C SER A 133 -1.02 7.23 -3.96
N PHE A 134 -1.38 6.93 -5.21
CA PHE A 134 -1.27 7.91 -6.30
C PHE A 134 -2.18 9.11 -6.08
N GLN A 135 -3.41 8.88 -5.60
CA GLN A 135 -4.33 9.96 -5.31
C GLN A 135 -3.84 10.86 -4.18
N LEU A 136 -3.23 10.31 -3.11
CA LEU A 136 -2.60 11.08 -2.03
C LEU A 136 -1.45 11.95 -2.54
N ILE A 137 -0.60 11.41 -3.39
CA ILE A 137 0.51 12.16 -4.00
C ILE A 137 -0.04 13.37 -4.77
N VAL A 138 -1.10 13.18 -5.55
CA VAL A 138 -1.70 14.25 -6.36
C VAL A 138 -2.46 15.28 -5.51
N SER A 139 -3.13 14.85 -4.43
CA SER A 139 -3.91 15.73 -3.56
C SER A 139 -3.07 16.53 -2.56
N GLU A 140 -1.99 15.95 -2.04
CA GLU A 140 -1.18 16.54 -0.96
C GLU A 140 0.03 17.31 -1.47
N LEU A 141 0.60 16.94 -2.63
CA LEU A 141 1.74 17.65 -3.20
C LEU A 141 1.30 18.68 -4.24
N PRO A 142 2.00 19.82 -4.34
CA PRO A 142 1.79 20.77 -5.42
C PRO A 142 2.22 20.15 -6.77
N SER A 143 1.57 20.59 -7.86
CA SER A 143 1.72 20.00 -9.21
C SER A 143 3.17 19.85 -9.69
N HIS A 144 4.05 20.80 -9.36
CA HIS A 144 5.46 20.76 -9.72
C HIS A 144 6.28 19.65 -9.02
N LYS A 145 5.73 19.01 -7.98
CA LYS A 145 6.36 17.92 -7.22
C LYS A 145 5.67 16.57 -7.38
N HIS A 146 4.61 16.48 -8.18
CA HIS A 146 3.96 15.19 -8.48
C HIS A 146 4.97 14.19 -9.06
N SER A 147 5.83 14.62 -9.98
CA SER A 147 6.89 13.78 -10.56
C SER A 147 7.85 13.21 -9.50
N LEU A 148 8.22 14.00 -8.49
CA LEU A 148 9.07 13.57 -7.39
C LEU A 148 8.36 12.54 -6.50
N GLY A 149 7.09 12.78 -6.16
CA GLY A 149 6.29 11.82 -5.39
C GLY A 149 6.12 10.48 -6.13
N MET A 150 5.85 10.53 -7.44
CA MET A 150 5.76 9.35 -8.29
C MET A 150 7.11 8.62 -8.42
N ALA A 151 8.21 9.36 -8.50
CA ALA A 151 9.56 8.77 -8.52
C ALA A 151 9.87 8.04 -7.20
N LEU A 152 9.53 8.63 -6.05
CA LEU A 152 9.69 7.98 -4.74
C LEU A 152 8.86 6.70 -4.64
N PHE A 153 7.62 6.73 -5.13
CA PHE A 153 6.78 5.54 -5.23
C PHE A 153 7.44 4.45 -6.07
N ALA A 154 7.94 4.79 -7.26
CA ALA A 154 8.59 3.84 -8.16
C ALA A 154 9.86 3.24 -7.54
N VAL A 155 10.70 4.06 -6.89
CA VAL A 155 11.90 3.58 -6.20
C VAL A 155 11.51 2.61 -5.09
N ALA A 156 10.54 2.96 -4.26
CA ALA A 156 10.06 2.08 -3.21
C ALA A 156 9.58 0.73 -3.80
N ASN A 157 8.75 0.77 -4.82
CA ASN A 157 8.25 -0.45 -5.46
C ASN A 157 9.37 -1.34 -6.05
N ASN A 158 10.42 -0.75 -6.63
CA ASN A 158 11.58 -1.51 -7.10
C ASN A 158 12.39 -2.12 -5.95
N VAL A 159 12.56 -1.40 -4.86
CA VAL A 159 13.22 -1.93 -3.66
C VAL A 159 12.40 -3.08 -3.07
N ALA A 160 11.07 -2.99 -3.05
CA ALA A 160 10.19 -4.07 -2.57
C ALA A 160 10.36 -5.33 -3.41
N GLN A 161 10.41 -5.20 -4.74
CA GLN A 161 10.65 -6.30 -5.68
C GLN A 161 12.02 -6.95 -5.48
N ALA A 162 13.06 -6.15 -5.28
CA ALA A 162 14.41 -6.64 -5.10
C ALA A 162 14.62 -7.31 -3.72
N ALA A 163 14.11 -6.69 -2.66
CA ALA A 163 14.29 -7.15 -1.28
C ALA A 163 13.33 -8.27 -0.88
N GLY A 164 12.13 -8.31 -1.48
CA GLY A 164 11.06 -9.23 -1.10
C GLY A 164 11.47 -10.70 -1.11
N PRO A 165 12.10 -11.23 -2.18
CA PRO A 165 12.48 -12.63 -2.21
C PRO A 165 13.56 -13.00 -1.17
N SER A 166 14.54 -12.13 -0.98
CA SER A 166 15.60 -12.33 0.02
C SER A 166 15.05 -12.32 1.43
N LEU A 167 14.15 -11.38 1.75
CA LEU A 167 13.51 -11.30 3.05
C LEU A 167 12.58 -12.50 3.28
N GLY A 168 11.77 -12.87 2.29
CA GLY A 168 10.84 -14.00 2.40
C GLY A 168 11.55 -15.34 2.60
N GLY A 169 12.63 -15.58 1.84
CA GLY A 169 13.46 -16.78 2.01
C GLY A 169 14.10 -16.83 3.39
N TRP A 170 14.79 -15.75 3.80
CA TRP A 170 15.43 -15.70 5.13
C TRP A 170 14.44 -15.90 6.27
N LEU A 171 13.26 -15.29 6.20
CA LEU A 171 12.25 -15.39 7.26
C LEU A 171 11.63 -16.79 7.33
N THR A 172 11.46 -17.44 6.18
CA THR A 172 10.96 -18.81 6.09
C THR A 172 11.99 -19.80 6.63
N ASP A 173 13.26 -19.63 6.27
CA ASP A 173 14.37 -20.47 6.72
C ASP A 173 14.65 -20.32 8.23
N ALA A 174 14.63 -19.08 8.75
CA ALA A 174 15.00 -18.79 10.13
C ALA A 174 13.87 -19.07 11.13
N TYR A 175 12.61 -18.90 10.72
CA TYR A 175 11.45 -19.06 11.60
C TYR A 175 10.44 -20.07 11.05
N SER A 176 9.59 -19.64 10.13
CA SER A 176 8.56 -20.44 9.48
C SER A 176 7.90 -19.59 8.40
N TRP A 177 7.39 -20.22 7.34
CA TRP A 177 6.62 -19.54 6.31
C TRP A 177 5.45 -18.71 6.88
N ARG A 178 4.91 -19.03 8.05
CA ARG A 178 3.80 -18.28 8.66
C ARG A 178 4.20 -16.84 9.02
N TRP A 179 5.48 -16.61 9.33
CA TRP A 179 6.01 -15.29 9.70
C TRP A 179 6.01 -14.29 8.56
N ILE A 180 6.01 -14.76 7.33
CA ILE A 180 5.99 -13.89 6.15
C ILE A 180 4.70 -13.04 6.10
N PHE A 181 3.61 -13.57 6.66
CA PHE A 181 2.33 -12.88 6.77
C PHE A 181 2.26 -11.94 7.96
N TYR A 182 3.05 -12.18 9.01
CA TYR A 182 3.14 -11.29 10.18
C TYR A 182 4.05 -10.08 9.93
N LEU A 183 5.02 -10.20 9.02
CA LEU A 183 5.90 -9.09 8.60
C LEU A 183 5.12 -7.86 8.13
N GLN A 184 3.90 -8.09 7.64
CA GLN A 184 3.01 -7.07 7.11
C GLN A 184 2.30 -6.26 8.20
N VAL A 185 2.25 -6.71 9.46
CA VAL A 185 1.47 -6.09 10.54
C VAL A 185 2.10 -4.78 11.07
N PRO A 186 3.40 -4.72 11.42
CA PRO A 186 4.02 -3.55 12.06
C PRO A 186 3.93 -2.21 11.28
N PRO A 187 4.10 -2.17 9.95
CA PRO A 187 4.00 -0.92 9.19
C PRO A 187 2.60 -0.29 9.26
N TRP A 188 1.57 -1.10 9.46
CA TRP A 188 0.19 -0.62 9.48
C TRP A 188 -0.27 -0.13 10.85
N ASP A 189 0.25 -0.66 11.95
CA ASP A 189 0.04 -0.04 13.26
C ASP A 189 0.55 1.41 13.26
N ILE A 190 1.65 1.67 12.54
CA ILE A 190 2.22 3.01 12.36
C ILE A 190 1.34 3.88 11.43
N ALA A 191 0.82 3.31 10.33
CA ALA A 191 -0.02 4.04 9.37
C ALA A 191 -1.44 4.32 9.88
N ALA A 192 -2.08 3.33 10.52
CA ALA A 192 -3.38 3.46 11.17
C ALA A 192 -3.32 4.42 12.36
N GLY A 193 -2.27 4.33 13.18
CA GLY A 193 -2.03 5.28 14.28
C GLY A 193 -1.85 6.72 13.81
N ARG A 194 -1.14 6.95 12.70
CA ARG A 194 -0.96 8.30 12.13
C ARG A 194 -2.20 8.82 11.41
N HIS A 195 -2.96 7.99 10.70
CA HIS A 195 -4.23 8.41 10.09
C HIS A 195 -5.33 8.70 11.11
N TRP A 196 -5.27 8.10 12.30
CA TRP A 196 -6.09 8.49 13.45
C TRP A 196 -5.72 9.89 13.95
N LEU A 197 -4.42 10.18 14.09
CA LEU A 197 -3.91 11.46 14.60
C LEU A 197 -4.13 12.65 13.65
N VAL A 198 -3.93 12.48 12.34
CA VAL A 198 -4.16 13.54 11.34
C VAL A 198 -5.65 13.89 11.22
N GLY A 199 -6.53 12.94 11.54
CA GLY A 199 -7.97 13.15 11.50
C GLY A 199 -8.58 13.92 12.65
N GLN A 200 -7.89 14.02 13.79
CA GLN A 200 -8.34 14.85 14.92
C GLN A 200 -8.10 16.34 14.63
N THR A 201 -6.99 16.68 13.98
CA THR A 201 -6.67 18.10 13.73
C THR A 201 -7.62 18.78 12.74
N ALA A 202 -8.21 18.07 11.78
CA ALA A 202 -9.21 18.66 10.89
C ALA A 202 -10.61 18.76 11.51
N ALA A 203 -10.87 18.03 12.60
CA ALA A 203 -12.12 18.13 13.37
C ALA A 203 -12.02 19.17 14.50
N ASP A 204 -10.80 19.45 14.98
CA ASP A 204 -10.54 20.51 15.98
C ASP A 204 -10.46 21.92 15.37
N GLU A 205 -10.41 22.05 14.04
CA GLU A 205 -10.35 23.33 13.30
C GLU A 205 -11.69 23.76 12.66
N ALA A 206 -12.79 23.02 12.90
CA ALA A 206 -14.15 23.32 12.40
C ALA A 206 -15.13 23.57 13.55
#